data_AF-A0A4Q3WAL7-F1
#
_entry.id   AF-A0A4Q3WAL7-F1
#
_cell.length_a   1.000
_cell.length_b   1.000
_cell.length_c   1.000
_cell.angle_alpha   90.00
_cell.angle_beta   90.00
_cell.angle_gamma   90.00
#
_symmetry.space_group_name_H-M   'P 1'
#
loop_
_entity.id
_entity.type
_entity.pdbx_description
1 polymer ?
#
loop_
_entity_poly.entity_id
_entity_poly.type
_entity_poly.pdbx_seq_one_letter_code
_entity_poly.pdbx_strand_id
1 'polypeptide(L)'
;MKSQSTMGRAQLIYVVCAFALASVTFISSAQAQPDIFNAPKAVNPTNRAVGRQLTAEERVQQRLRRQLQLLGVNQTATQDVLLAYVDSETKARQAVTDKGRELQRVLTANVVSNAQVAALLNDYQAAIEEDKVRRVKAQQELIKAVDVTKIPKVEATLILMGVYGEGPALGNLTTNAGRGRNAGAALAPRGNNVAQGAPRGFGQVTPDPNSPKPTQPNIKPPVAKPAQI
;
A
#
# COMPACT_ATOMS: atom_id res chain seq x y z
N MET A 1 -39.14 -10.43 -39.67
CA MET A 1 -38.79 -11.65 -38.90
C MET A 1 -37.27 -11.83 -38.98
N LYS A 2 -36.54 -11.44 -37.92
CA LYS A 2 -35.09 -11.73 -37.78
C LYS A 2 -34.84 -12.16 -36.34
N SER A 3 -34.25 -13.35 -36.26
CA SER A 3 -34.19 -14.24 -35.11
C SER A 3 -33.28 -13.70 -34.00
N GLN A 4 -33.79 -13.72 -32.77
CA GLN A 4 -33.00 -13.53 -31.56
C GLN A 4 -32.11 -14.76 -31.34
N SER A 5 -30.83 -14.53 -31.09
CA SER A 5 -29.88 -15.58 -30.68
C SER A 5 -29.62 -15.45 -29.18
N THR A 6 -30.38 -16.22 -28.41
CA THR A 6 -30.15 -16.54 -27.01
C THR A 6 -28.83 -17.30 -26.85
N MET A 7 -27.81 -16.65 -26.27
CA MET A 7 -26.61 -17.34 -25.81
C MET A 7 -26.76 -17.80 -24.36
N GLY A 8 -26.50 -19.09 -24.17
CA GLY A 8 -26.78 -19.88 -22.99
C GLY A 8 -26.03 -19.43 -21.74
N ARG A 9 -26.78 -19.45 -20.63
CA ARG A 9 -26.28 -19.43 -19.26
C ARG A 9 -25.49 -20.72 -19.00
N ALA A 10 -24.17 -20.62 -18.96
CA ALA A 10 -23.29 -21.70 -18.54
C ALA A 10 -23.31 -21.84 -17.00
N GLN A 11 -24.01 -22.88 -16.56
CA GLN A 11 -23.74 -23.76 -15.41
C GLN A 11 -22.60 -23.31 -14.47
N LEU A 12 -22.99 -22.76 -13.32
CA LEU A 12 -22.11 -22.47 -12.19
C LEU A 12 -21.97 -23.75 -11.35
N ILE A 13 -20.87 -24.49 -11.55
CA ILE A 13 -20.52 -25.67 -10.76
C ILE A 13 -19.92 -25.20 -9.43
N TYR A 14 -20.67 -25.37 -8.34
CA TYR A 14 -20.19 -25.23 -6.96
C TYR A 14 -19.28 -26.42 -6.62
N VAL A 15 -17.96 -26.21 -6.64
CA VAL A 15 -17.01 -27.16 -6.04
C VAL A 15 -16.80 -26.78 -4.58
N VAL A 16 -17.49 -27.50 -3.70
CA VAL A 16 -17.30 -27.44 -2.24
C VAL A 16 -16.01 -28.22 -1.92
N CYS A 17 -14.89 -27.51 -1.75
CA CYS A 17 -13.65 -28.09 -1.23
C CYS A 17 -13.74 -28.25 0.29
N ALA A 18 -13.89 -29.51 0.73
CA ALA A 18 -13.74 -29.90 2.11
C ALA A 18 -12.27 -29.76 2.55
N PHE A 19 -11.97 -28.74 3.35
CA PHE A 19 -10.68 -28.61 4.05
C PHE A 19 -10.73 -29.42 5.34
N ALA A 20 -10.07 -30.58 5.34
CA ALA A 20 -9.82 -31.36 6.54
C ALA A 20 -8.76 -30.65 7.40
N LEU A 21 -9.18 -30.19 8.59
CA LEU A 21 -8.29 -29.71 9.65
C LEU A 21 -7.51 -30.90 10.24
N ALA A 22 -6.25 -31.05 9.81
CA ALA A 22 -5.29 -31.92 10.47
C ALA A 22 -4.56 -31.13 11.57
N SER A 23 -4.92 -31.38 12.83
CA SER A 23 -4.28 -30.82 14.01
C SER A 23 -2.89 -31.45 14.21
N VAL A 24 -1.82 -30.74 13.81
CA VAL A 24 -0.44 -31.15 14.11
C VAL A 24 -0.09 -30.68 15.53
N THR A 25 -0.03 -31.61 16.47
CA THR A 25 0.53 -31.40 17.81
C THR A 25 2.06 -31.33 17.72
N PHE A 26 2.62 -30.13 17.85
CA PHE A 26 4.05 -29.93 18.03
C PHE A 26 4.44 -30.26 19.47
N ILE A 27 5.25 -31.31 19.65
CA ILE A 27 5.92 -31.63 20.90
C ILE A 27 7.15 -30.72 20.99
N SER A 28 7.07 -29.66 21.78
CA SER A 28 8.22 -28.79 22.07
C SER A 28 9.18 -29.50 23.02
N SER A 29 10.29 -30.01 22.51
CA SER A 29 11.42 -30.41 23.35
C SER A 29 12.04 -29.16 23.95
N ALA A 30 11.89 -28.97 25.27
CA ALA A 30 12.54 -27.91 26.02
C ALA A 30 14.06 -28.15 26.04
N GLN A 31 14.76 -27.65 25.03
CA GLN A 31 16.21 -27.54 25.07
C GLN A 31 16.56 -26.33 25.94
N ALA A 32 17.29 -26.57 27.03
CA ALA A 32 17.82 -25.52 27.88
C ALA A 32 18.57 -24.51 27.01
N GLN A 33 18.12 -23.27 27.01
CA GLN A 33 18.77 -22.22 26.24
C GLN A 33 20.16 -21.98 26.84
N PRO A 34 21.24 -22.02 26.04
CA PRO A 34 22.57 -21.68 26.52
C PRO A 34 22.56 -20.26 27.09
N ASP A 35 23.20 -20.09 28.24
CA ASP A 35 23.28 -18.83 28.97
C ASP A 35 23.85 -17.73 28.07
N ILE A 36 22.97 -16.82 27.65
CA ILE A 36 23.26 -15.72 26.71
C ILE A 36 24.30 -14.77 27.33
N PHE A 37 24.44 -14.75 28.65
CA PHE A 37 25.38 -13.88 29.35
C PHE A 37 26.82 -14.41 29.34
N ASN A 38 27.04 -15.68 28.98
CA ASN A 38 28.36 -16.31 29.03
C ASN A 38 28.98 -16.59 27.65
N ALA A 39 28.36 -16.13 26.57
CA ALA A 39 28.96 -16.22 25.24
C ALA A 39 30.17 -15.28 25.13
N PRO A 40 31.32 -15.73 24.61
CA PRO A 40 32.48 -14.88 24.39
C PRO A 40 32.09 -13.69 23.51
N LYS A 41 32.27 -12.48 24.05
CA LYS A 41 32.00 -11.24 23.32
C LYS A 41 33.02 -11.11 22.19
N ALA A 42 32.67 -11.63 21.01
CA ALA A 42 33.45 -11.42 19.81
C ALA A 42 33.62 -9.91 19.60
N VAL A 43 34.86 -9.49 19.32
CA VAL A 43 35.17 -8.11 18.97
C VAL A 43 34.29 -7.73 17.80
N ASN A 44 33.39 -6.77 18.02
CA ASN A 44 32.48 -6.31 16.98
C ASN A 44 33.36 -5.73 15.85
N PRO A 45 33.33 -6.29 14.63
CA PRO A 45 34.19 -5.82 13.55
C PRO A 45 33.97 -4.32 13.36
N THR A 46 35.05 -3.58 13.16
CA THR A 46 35.03 -2.13 12.89
C THR A 46 33.93 -1.84 11.88
N ASN A 47 32.96 -1.01 12.26
CA ASN A 47 31.79 -0.65 11.46
C ASN A 47 32.21 -0.45 10.01
N ARG A 48 31.88 -1.43 9.14
CA ARG A 48 32.14 -1.36 7.70
C ARG A 48 31.62 -0.02 7.21
N ALA A 49 32.44 0.68 6.43
CA ALA A 49 32.18 1.99 5.82
C ALA A 49 30.67 2.19 5.62
N VAL A 50 30.13 3.25 6.23
CA VAL A 50 28.70 3.61 6.21
C VAL A 50 28.23 3.59 4.76
N GLY A 51 27.67 2.45 4.33
CA GLY A 51 27.17 2.29 2.98
C GLY A 51 26.12 3.35 2.75
N ARG A 52 26.10 3.94 1.55
CA ARG A 52 25.06 4.90 1.14
C ARG A 52 23.70 4.36 1.60
N GLN A 53 23.03 5.10 2.48
CA GLN A 53 21.70 4.74 2.91
C GLN A 53 20.78 4.88 1.70
N LEU A 54 20.33 3.74 1.16
CA LEU A 54 19.35 3.72 0.07
C LEU A 54 18.07 4.39 0.54
N THR A 55 17.45 5.20 -0.31
CA THR A 55 16.13 5.77 -0.06
C THR A 55 15.08 4.65 0.03
N ALA A 56 13.90 4.95 0.58
CA ALA A 56 12.83 3.95 0.66
C ALA A 56 12.44 3.42 -0.73
N GLU A 57 12.41 4.30 -1.75
CA GLU A 57 12.12 3.96 -3.14
C GLU A 57 13.22 3.06 -3.73
N GLU A 58 14.49 3.42 -3.55
CA GLU A 58 15.62 2.62 -4.03
C GLU A 58 15.62 1.21 -3.41
N ARG A 59 15.23 1.07 -2.13
CA ARG A 59 15.10 -0.25 -1.47
C ARG A 59 13.99 -1.09 -2.08
N VAL A 60 12.84 -0.48 -2.41
CA VAL A 60 11.73 -1.17 -3.08
C VAL A 60 12.15 -1.62 -4.47
N GLN A 61 12.77 -0.73 -5.25
CA GLN A 61 13.29 -1.06 -6.58
C GLN A 61 14.34 -2.17 -6.53
N GLN A 62 15.29 -2.12 -5.59
CA GLN A 62 16.31 -3.16 -5.42
C GLN A 62 15.71 -4.51 -5.00
N ARG A 63 14.63 -4.50 -4.20
CA ARG A 63 13.90 -5.72 -3.84
C ARG A 63 13.20 -6.31 -5.06
N LEU A 64 12.52 -5.48 -5.85
CA LEU A 64 11.82 -5.93 -7.06
C LEU A 64 12.80 -6.46 -8.11
N ARG A 65 13.97 -5.82 -8.31
CA ARG A 65 15.03 -6.37 -9.19
C ARG A 65 15.48 -7.75 -8.76
N ARG A 66 15.76 -7.95 -7.47
CA ARG A 66 16.14 -9.26 -6.94
C ARG A 66 15.05 -10.31 -7.17
N GLN A 67 13.78 -9.94 -6.97
CA GLN A 67 12.66 -10.82 -7.28
C GLN A 67 12.63 -11.18 -8.77
N LEU A 68 12.73 -10.20 -9.67
CA LEU A 68 12.76 -10.43 -11.12
C LEU A 68 13.90 -11.37 -11.55
N GLN A 69 15.11 -11.21 -10.97
CA GLN A 69 16.23 -12.12 -11.19
C GLN A 69 15.90 -13.56 -10.75
N LEU A 70 15.29 -13.74 -9.58
CA LEU A 70 14.84 -15.06 -9.09
C LEU A 70 13.78 -15.70 -10.00
N LEU A 71 13.01 -14.88 -10.73
CA LEU A 71 12.04 -15.35 -11.73
C LEU A 71 12.67 -15.61 -13.11
N GLY A 72 13.98 -15.41 -13.27
CA GLY A 72 14.72 -15.64 -14.51
C GLY A 72 14.80 -14.42 -15.43
N VAL A 73 14.30 -13.25 -15.02
CA VAL A 73 14.39 -12.00 -15.79
C VAL A 73 15.74 -11.34 -15.52
N ASN A 74 16.76 -11.72 -16.28
CA ASN A 74 18.14 -11.23 -16.10
C ASN A 74 18.50 -10.05 -17.00
N GLN A 75 17.70 -9.76 -18.02
CA GLN A 75 17.93 -8.62 -18.91
C GLN A 75 17.60 -7.30 -18.20
N THR A 76 18.61 -6.43 -18.04
CA THR A 76 18.47 -5.14 -17.35
C THR A 76 17.39 -4.26 -17.98
N ALA A 77 17.35 -4.18 -19.32
CA ALA A 77 16.34 -3.40 -20.03
C ALA A 77 14.90 -3.86 -19.70
N THR A 78 14.68 -5.17 -19.63
CA THR A 78 13.39 -5.75 -19.25
C THR A 78 13.02 -5.40 -17.80
N GLN A 79 13.99 -5.50 -16.88
CA GLN A 79 13.77 -5.11 -15.49
C GLN A 79 13.42 -3.62 -15.37
N ASP A 80 14.09 -2.75 -16.14
CA ASP A 80 13.88 -1.30 -16.11
C ASP A 80 12.48 -0.93 -16.58
N VAL A 81 12.00 -1.55 -17.66
CA VAL A 81 10.62 -1.36 -18.15
C VAL A 81 9.59 -1.82 -17.11
N LEU A 82 9.81 -2.98 -16.49
CA LEU A 82 8.91 -3.48 -15.44
C LEU A 82 8.90 -2.58 -14.20
N LEU A 83 10.06 -2.06 -13.79
CA LEU A 83 10.17 -1.11 -12.67
C LEU A 83 9.45 0.20 -12.98
N ALA A 84 9.63 0.75 -14.17
CA ALA A 84 8.96 1.98 -14.60
C ALA A 84 7.43 1.79 -14.64
N TYR A 85 6.96 0.64 -15.15
CA TYR A 85 5.55 0.29 -15.12
C TYR A 85 5.01 0.24 -13.69
N VAL A 86 5.66 -0.50 -12.77
CA VAL A 86 5.22 -0.61 -11.37
C VAL A 86 5.21 0.74 -10.65
N ASP A 87 6.21 1.59 -10.88
CA ASP A 87 6.27 2.93 -10.30
C ASP A 87 5.13 3.82 -10.81
N SER A 88 4.89 3.84 -12.12
CA SER A 88 3.80 4.60 -12.73
C SER A 88 2.41 4.13 -12.25
N GLU A 89 2.20 2.81 -12.15
CA GLU A 89 0.97 2.23 -11.59
C GLU A 89 0.75 2.62 -10.12
N THR A 90 1.82 2.60 -9.33
CA THR A 90 1.76 2.97 -7.91
C THR A 90 1.39 4.44 -7.74
N LYS A 91 2.02 5.33 -8.52
CA LYS A 91 1.74 6.77 -8.50
C LYS A 91 0.32 7.08 -8.98
N ALA A 92 -0.14 6.41 -10.04
CA ALA A 92 -1.48 6.67 -10.57
C ALA A 92 -2.60 6.23 -9.60
N ARG A 93 -2.41 5.10 -8.88
CA ARG A 93 -3.36 4.64 -7.86
C ARG A 93 -3.46 5.56 -6.63
N GLN A 94 -2.51 6.48 -6.46
CA GLN A 94 -2.53 7.43 -5.37
C GLN A 94 -3.78 8.31 -5.42
N ALA A 95 -4.24 8.71 -6.62
CA ALA A 95 -5.45 9.50 -6.80
C ALA A 95 -6.71 8.79 -6.29
N VAL A 96 -6.91 7.53 -6.69
CA VAL A 96 -8.03 6.69 -6.20
C VAL A 96 -7.95 6.49 -4.69
N THR A 97 -6.73 6.24 -4.19
CA THR A 97 -6.48 6.06 -2.76
C THR A 97 -6.81 7.31 -1.96
N ASP A 98 -6.46 8.49 -2.46
CA ASP A 98 -6.70 9.76 -1.78
C ASP A 98 -8.20 10.10 -1.76
N LYS A 99 -8.92 9.87 -2.85
CA LYS A 99 -10.40 9.97 -2.87
C LYS A 99 -11.06 8.97 -1.93
N GLY A 100 -10.56 7.74 -1.85
CA GLY A 100 -11.04 6.73 -0.91
C GLY A 100 -10.81 7.14 0.56
N ARG A 101 -9.65 7.71 0.88
CA ARG A 101 -9.33 8.24 2.23
C ARG A 101 -10.19 9.43 2.60
N GLU A 102 -10.47 10.31 1.64
CA GLU A 102 -11.34 11.47 1.83
C GLU A 102 -12.77 11.03 2.16
N LEU A 103 -13.32 10.11 1.36
CA LEU A 103 -14.63 9.51 1.61
C LEU A 103 -14.67 8.81 2.99
N GLN A 104 -13.65 8.02 3.33
CA GLN A 104 -13.56 7.36 4.63
C GLN A 104 -13.54 8.36 5.78
N ARG A 105 -12.73 9.43 5.70
CA ARG A 105 -12.66 10.49 6.72
C ARG A 105 -14.04 11.11 6.95
N VAL A 106 -14.76 11.38 5.86
CA VAL A 106 -16.10 11.95 5.92
C VAL A 106 -17.12 10.99 6.54
N LEU A 107 -17.09 9.70 6.18
CA LEU A 107 -17.97 8.69 6.79
C LEU A 107 -17.73 8.52 8.29
N THR A 108 -16.50 8.75 8.77
CA THR A 108 -16.17 8.73 10.21
C THR A 108 -16.53 10.03 10.94
N ALA A 109 -16.87 11.10 10.22
CA ALA A 109 -17.24 12.38 10.81
C ALA A 109 -18.77 12.45 11.02
N ASN A 110 -19.21 12.68 12.26
CA ASN A 110 -20.64 12.65 12.64
C ASN A 110 -21.49 13.84 12.13
N VAL A 111 -20.94 14.75 11.31
CA VAL A 111 -21.57 16.05 10.98
C VAL A 111 -21.79 16.24 9.47
N VAL A 112 -21.62 15.19 8.67
CA VAL A 112 -21.68 15.31 7.21
C VAL A 112 -23.07 14.97 6.68
N SER A 113 -23.60 15.79 5.78
CA SER A 113 -24.90 15.55 5.14
C SER A 113 -24.84 14.41 4.13
N ASN A 114 -25.96 13.73 3.90
CA ASN A 114 -26.06 12.68 2.88
C ASN A 114 -25.70 13.19 1.48
N ALA A 115 -25.99 14.45 1.16
CA ALA A 115 -25.63 15.07 -0.11
C ALA A 115 -24.10 15.17 -0.31
N GLN A 116 -23.35 15.52 0.75
CA GLN A 116 -21.88 15.58 0.72
C GLN A 116 -21.27 14.18 0.56
N VAL A 117 -21.83 13.17 1.26
CA VAL A 117 -21.40 11.78 1.09
C VAL A 117 -21.64 11.30 -0.34
N ALA A 118 -22.80 11.59 -0.93
CA ALA A 118 -23.13 11.23 -2.30
C ALA A 118 -22.17 11.88 -3.32
N ALA A 119 -21.81 13.15 -3.12
CA ALA A 119 -20.83 13.83 -3.97
C ALA A 119 -19.45 13.15 -3.93
N LEU A 120 -18.94 12.83 -2.73
CA LEU A 120 -17.66 12.14 -2.58
C LEU A 120 -17.66 10.71 -3.12
N LEU A 121 -18.81 10.03 -3.03
CA LEU A 121 -18.97 8.71 -3.63
C LEU A 121 -18.87 8.79 -5.16
N ASN A 122 -19.51 9.79 -5.78
CA ASN A 122 -19.41 10.01 -7.23
C ASN A 122 -17.97 10.33 -7.65
N ASP A 123 -17.26 11.20 -6.92
CA ASP A 123 -15.85 11.51 -7.16
C ASP A 123 -14.97 10.25 -7.09
N TYR A 124 -15.19 9.41 -6.07
CA TYR A 124 -14.44 8.17 -5.90
C TYR A 124 -14.71 7.18 -7.04
N GLN A 125 -15.97 7.04 -7.46
CA GLN A 125 -16.35 6.19 -8.60
C GLN A 125 -15.74 6.68 -9.92
N ALA A 126 -15.77 8.00 -10.17
CA ALA A 126 -15.15 8.59 -11.35
C ALA A 126 -13.65 8.29 -11.40
N ALA A 127 -12.93 8.43 -10.27
CA ALA A 127 -11.51 8.10 -10.19
C ALA A 127 -11.22 6.61 -10.46
N ILE A 128 -12.12 5.70 -10.05
CA ILE A 128 -11.99 4.26 -10.37
C ILE A 128 -12.12 4.02 -11.87
N GLU A 129 -13.10 4.62 -12.54
CA GLU A 129 -13.32 4.44 -13.97
C GLU A 129 -12.16 5.02 -14.80
N GLU A 130 -11.64 6.19 -14.42
CA GLU A 130 -10.44 6.77 -15.03
C GLU A 130 -9.22 5.85 -14.85
N ASP A 131 -9.02 5.31 -13.65
CA ASP A 131 -7.91 4.38 -13.39
C ASP A 131 -8.05 3.08 -14.19
N LYS A 132 -9.26 2.55 -14.38
CA LYS A 132 -9.48 1.38 -15.24
C LYS A 132 -9.03 1.63 -16.68
N VAL A 133 -9.46 2.72 -17.29
CA VAL A 133 -9.09 3.08 -18.68
C VAL A 133 -7.58 3.24 -18.81
N ARG A 134 -6.96 3.96 -17.86
CA ARG A 134 -5.51 4.14 -17.80
C ARG A 134 -4.76 2.81 -17.69
N ARG A 135 -5.20 1.91 -16.80
CA ARG A 135 -4.57 0.59 -16.59
C ARG A 135 -4.58 -0.26 -17.85
N VAL A 136 -5.70 -0.32 -18.57
CA VAL A 136 -5.79 -1.07 -19.82
C VAL A 136 -4.76 -0.56 -20.83
N LYS A 137 -4.62 0.76 -20.97
CA LYS A 137 -3.61 1.37 -21.85
C LYS A 137 -2.17 1.03 -21.40
N ALA A 138 -1.86 1.19 -20.11
CA ALA A 138 -0.53 0.89 -19.58
C ALA A 138 -0.16 -0.60 -19.74
N GLN A 139 -1.12 -1.51 -19.57
CA GLN A 139 -0.92 -2.94 -19.80
C GLN A 139 -0.61 -3.26 -21.26
N GLN A 140 -1.31 -2.62 -22.21
CA GLN A 140 -1.01 -2.78 -23.64
C GLN A 140 0.39 -2.26 -23.98
N GLU A 141 0.82 -1.14 -23.39
CA GLU A 141 2.17 -0.61 -23.56
C GLU A 141 3.23 -1.56 -22.97
N LEU A 142 2.96 -2.14 -21.80
CA LEU A 142 3.85 -3.13 -21.18
C LEU A 142 3.97 -4.40 -22.03
N ILE A 143 2.86 -4.91 -22.56
CA ILE A 143 2.85 -6.10 -23.44
C ILE A 143 3.68 -5.82 -24.70
N LYS A 144 3.57 -4.63 -25.31
CA LYS A 144 4.38 -4.25 -26.48
C LYS A 144 5.88 -4.19 -26.17
N ALA A 145 6.25 -3.80 -24.95
CA ALA A 145 7.65 -3.58 -24.58
C ALA A 145 8.38 -4.85 -24.11
N VAL A 146 7.72 -5.72 -23.34
CA VAL A 146 8.35 -6.87 -22.66
C VAL A 146 7.65 -8.20 -22.96
N ASP A 147 6.45 -8.17 -23.55
CA ASP A 147 5.59 -9.34 -23.78
C ASP A 147 5.50 -10.25 -22.55
N VAL A 148 5.01 -9.66 -21.45
CA VAL A 148 4.90 -10.32 -20.13
C VAL A 148 4.10 -11.63 -20.17
N THR A 149 3.25 -11.82 -21.18
CA THR A 149 2.45 -13.05 -21.38
C THR A 149 3.32 -14.28 -21.66
N LYS A 150 4.55 -14.09 -22.14
CA LYS A 150 5.53 -15.17 -22.35
C LYS A 150 6.26 -15.58 -21.08
N ILE A 151 6.10 -14.82 -20.00
CA ILE A 151 6.81 -15.04 -18.73
C ILE A 151 5.77 -15.17 -17.60
N PRO A 152 5.07 -16.32 -17.48
CA PRO A 152 3.91 -16.47 -16.60
C PRO A 152 4.23 -16.20 -15.12
N LYS A 153 5.47 -16.45 -14.69
CA LYS A 153 5.92 -16.12 -13.33
C LYS A 153 5.92 -14.62 -13.04
N VAL A 154 6.30 -13.80 -14.03
CA VAL A 154 6.31 -12.34 -13.91
C VAL A 154 4.89 -11.82 -13.93
N GLU A 155 4.07 -12.29 -14.86
CA GLU A 155 2.65 -11.96 -14.92
C GLU A 155 1.94 -12.27 -13.59
N ALA A 156 2.09 -13.49 -13.06
CA ALA A 156 1.54 -13.87 -11.77
C ALA A 156 2.03 -12.95 -10.63
N THR A 157 3.32 -12.59 -10.62
CA THR A 157 3.87 -11.67 -9.62
C THR A 157 3.23 -10.29 -9.70
N LEU A 158 3.06 -9.74 -10.91
CA LEU A 158 2.42 -8.44 -11.10
C LEU A 158 0.92 -8.47 -10.72
N ILE A 159 0.22 -9.59 -10.99
CA ILE A 159 -1.16 -9.81 -10.55
C ILE A 159 -1.24 -9.87 -9.01
N LEU A 160 -0.35 -10.63 -8.36
CA LEU A 160 -0.31 -10.74 -6.91
C LEU A 160 0.02 -9.40 -6.23
N MET A 161 0.87 -8.58 -6.86
CA MET A 161 1.14 -7.20 -6.46
C MET A 161 -0.06 -6.26 -6.72
N GLY A 162 -1.06 -6.72 -7.47
CA GLY A 162 -2.24 -5.95 -7.83
C GLY A 162 -1.96 -4.82 -8.81
N VAL A 163 -0.81 -4.82 -9.50
CA VAL A 163 -0.44 -3.81 -10.51
C VAL A 163 -0.76 -4.25 -11.94
N TYR A 164 -1.15 -5.52 -12.13
CA TYR A 164 -1.54 -6.09 -13.42
C TYR A 164 -2.87 -6.84 -13.28
N GLY A 165 -3.74 -6.74 -14.29
CA GLY A 165 -5.11 -7.25 -14.26
C GLY A 165 -6.07 -6.43 -13.40
N GLU A 166 -7.30 -6.94 -13.23
CA GLU A 166 -8.39 -6.32 -12.45
C GLU A 166 -8.49 -6.86 -11.01
N GLY A 167 -7.58 -7.74 -10.61
CA GLY A 167 -7.62 -8.39 -9.31
C GLY A 167 -7.34 -7.44 -8.13
N PRO A 168 -7.94 -7.68 -6.96
CA PRO A 168 -7.52 -7.02 -5.73
C PRO A 168 -6.05 -7.39 -5.43
N ALA A 169 -5.26 -6.43 -4.95
CA ALA A 169 -3.90 -6.72 -4.50
C ALA A 169 -3.97 -7.71 -3.32
N LEU A 170 -3.56 -8.96 -3.54
CA LEU A 170 -3.64 -10.04 -2.54
C LEU A 170 -2.64 -9.85 -1.38
N GLY A 171 -1.70 -8.93 -1.53
CA GLY A 171 -0.87 -8.48 -0.45
C GLY A 171 -0.27 -7.14 -0.82
N ASN A 172 -0.31 -6.20 0.12
CA ASN A 172 0.43 -4.95 0.07
C ASN A 172 1.95 -5.24 0.22
N LEU A 173 2.53 -5.98 -0.73
CA LEU A 173 3.93 -6.40 -0.75
C LEU A 173 4.88 -5.19 -0.73
N THR A 174 4.41 -4.05 -1.24
CA THR A 174 5.14 -2.79 -1.35
C THR A 174 4.94 -1.88 -0.12
N THR A 175 3.73 -1.79 0.44
CA THR A 175 3.43 -0.83 1.53
C THR A 175 3.66 -1.37 2.95
N ASN A 176 3.74 -2.70 3.15
CA ASN A 176 4.12 -3.28 4.44
C ASN A 176 5.62 -3.21 4.74
N ALA A 177 6.46 -2.80 3.78
CA ALA A 177 7.89 -2.64 4.02
C ALA A 177 8.25 -1.42 4.90
N GLY A 178 7.30 -0.53 5.20
CA GLY A 178 7.54 0.68 6.02
C GLY A 178 6.43 1.09 7.00
N ARG A 179 5.22 0.53 6.92
CA ARG A 179 4.10 0.84 7.86
C ARG A 179 3.81 -0.24 8.90
N GLY A 180 4.66 -1.26 8.98
CA GLY A 180 4.47 -2.46 9.81
C GLY A 180 5.02 -2.40 11.24
N ARG A 181 4.71 -1.36 12.03
CA ARG A 181 4.62 -1.52 13.50
C ARG A 181 3.44 -0.80 14.18
N ASN A 182 2.70 0.08 13.51
CA ASN A 182 1.63 0.85 14.18
C ASN A 182 0.21 0.67 13.60
N ALA A 183 0.02 -0.10 12.52
CA ALA A 183 -1.33 -0.38 11.99
C ALA A 183 -2.17 -1.32 12.89
N GLY A 184 -1.56 -1.97 13.89
CA GLY A 184 -2.26 -2.71 14.94
C GLY A 184 -2.86 -1.83 16.05
N ALA A 185 -2.66 -0.51 16.03
CA ALA A 185 -3.18 0.39 17.06
C ALA A 185 -4.55 1.03 16.72
N ALA A 186 -5.11 0.76 15.53
CA ALA A 186 -6.35 1.41 15.08
C ALA A 186 -7.63 0.59 15.32
N LEU A 187 -7.53 -0.69 15.75
CA LEU A 187 -8.71 -1.54 15.99
C LEU A 187 -8.59 -2.49 17.21
N ALA A 188 -7.64 -2.24 18.12
CA ALA A 188 -7.76 -2.80 19.46
C ALA A 188 -8.79 -1.94 20.23
N PRO A 189 -9.79 -2.53 20.91
CA PRO A 189 -10.57 -1.78 21.89
C PRO A 189 -9.56 -1.18 22.87
N ARG A 190 -9.65 0.14 23.09
CA ARG A 190 -8.97 0.79 24.21
C ARG A 190 -9.46 0.14 25.49
N GLY A 191 -8.80 -0.94 25.90
CA GLY A 191 -8.92 -1.50 27.23
C GLY A 191 -8.45 -0.43 28.19
N ASN A 192 -9.38 0.05 29.02
CA ASN A 192 -9.12 0.87 30.18
C ASN A 192 -8.18 0.12 31.13
N ASN A 193 -6.87 0.20 30.91
CA ASN A 193 -5.89 -0.03 31.95
C ASN A 193 -5.50 1.33 32.51
N VAL A 194 -6.43 1.90 33.29
CA VAL A 194 -6.12 2.86 34.35
C VAL A 194 -5.48 2.03 35.48
N ALA A 195 -4.23 1.64 35.29
CA ALA A 195 -3.39 1.14 36.36
C ALA A 195 -2.47 2.29 36.77
N GLN A 196 -2.80 2.83 37.94
CA GLN A 196 -2.09 3.83 38.71
C GLN A 196 -0.58 3.60 38.72
N GLY A 197 0.21 4.63 38.43
CA GLY A 197 1.67 4.53 38.55
C GLY A 197 2.44 5.78 38.09
N ALA A 198 2.68 6.67 39.05
CA ALA A 198 3.66 7.77 39.09
C ALA A 198 3.34 9.10 38.36
N PRO A 199 3.34 10.24 39.08
CA PRO A 199 3.34 11.57 38.47
C PRO A 199 4.73 11.86 37.92
N ARG A 200 4.93 11.72 36.61
CA ARG A 200 6.07 12.33 35.93
C ARG A 200 5.71 13.77 35.60
N GLY A 201 6.47 14.68 36.19
CA GLY A 201 6.27 16.13 36.11
C GLY A 201 6.07 16.61 34.68
N PHE A 202 5.00 17.37 34.49
CA PHE A 202 4.85 18.28 33.38
C PHE A 202 6.01 19.29 33.44
N GLY A 203 7.00 19.10 32.56
CA GLY A 203 7.91 20.18 32.22
C GLY A 203 7.08 21.31 31.63
N GLN A 204 6.92 22.39 32.40
CA GLN A 204 6.41 23.64 31.88
C GLN A 204 7.35 24.10 30.76
N VAL A 205 6.86 24.05 29.52
CA VAL A 205 7.50 24.74 28.41
C VAL A 205 7.20 26.22 28.62
N THR A 206 8.12 26.94 29.26
CA THR A 206 8.05 28.40 29.29
C THR A 206 8.22 28.91 27.86
N PRO A 207 7.25 29.65 27.31
CA PRO A 207 7.37 30.22 25.97
C PRO A 207 8.54 31.20 25.96
N ASP A 208 9.46 31.02 25.01
CA ASP A 208 10.56 31.95 24.75
C ASP A 208 9.96 33.31 24.32
N PRO A 209 10.17 34.40 25.11
CA PRO A 209 9.61 35.71 24.80
C PRO A 209 10.15 36.34 23.51
N ASN A 210 11.18 35.75 22.90
CA ASN A 210 11.76 36.23 21.63
C ASN A 210 11.35 35.42 20.40
N SER A 211 10.41 34.48 20.52
CA SER A 211 9.91 33.75 19.36
C SER A 211 9.13 34.70 18.43
N PRO A 212 9.51 34.83 17.14
CA PRO A 212 8.82 35.71 16.20
C PRO A 212 7.36 35.28 16.03
N LYS A 213 6.46 36.25 16.22
CA LYS A 213 5.01 36.06 16.07
C LYS A 213 4.73 35.49 14.67
N PRO A 214 3.95 34.40 14.53
CA PRO A 214 3.60 33.87 13.22
C PRO A 214 2.81 34.92 12.44
N THR A 215 3.41 35.42 11.35
CA THR A 215 2.77 36.35 10.42
C THR A 215 1.61 35.62 9.75
N GLN A 216 0.39 36.14 9.92
CA GLN A 216 -0.78 35.59 9.24
C GLN A 216 -0.56 35.67 7.71
N PRO A 217 -0.82 34.59 6.96
CA PRO A 217 -0.74 34.63 5.51
C PRO A 217 -1.77 35.63 4.98
N ASN A 218 -1.30 36.59 4.19
CA ASN A 218 -2.14 37.56 3.50
C ASN A 218 -2.92 36.84 2.39
N ILE A 219 -4.12 36.36 2.71
CA ILE A 219 -5.00 35.69 1.75
C ILE A 219 -5.62 36.78 0.88
N LYS A 220 -5.05 36.97 -0.32
CA LYS A 220 -5.62 37.83 -1.36
C LYS A 220 -6.99 37.26 -1.78
N PRO A 221 -8.07 38.04 -1.77
CA PRO A 221 -9.39 37.56 -2.16
C PRO A 221 -9.41 37.16 -3.64
N PRO A 222 -10.17 36.12 -4.02
CA PRO A 222 -10.27 35.66 -5.40
C PRO A 222 -10.95 36.72 -6.27
N VAL A 223 -10.32 37.02 -7.42
CA VAL A 223 -10.87 37.93 -8.43
C VAL A 223 -12.06 37.26 -9.11
N ALA A 224 -13.23 37.88 -9.01
CA ALA A 224 -14.44 37.42 -9.66
C ALA A 224 -14.26 37.42 -11.19
N LYS A 225 -14.54 36.28 -11.85
CA LYS A 225 -14.60 36.20 -13.31
C LYS A 225 -15.88 36.90 -13.80
N PRO A 226 -15.79 37.77 -14.83
CA PRO A 226 -16.98 38.34 -15.46
C PRO A 226 -17.77 37.25 -16.20
N ALA A 227 -19.08 37.27 -16.01
CA ALA A 227 -20.01 36.43 -16.75
C ALA A 227 -19.98 36.82 -18.23
N GLN A 228 -19.75 35.85 -19.12
CA GLN A 228 -19.96 36.03 -20.54
C GLN A 228 -21.45 35.82 -20.82
N ILE A 229 -22.08 36.83 -21.41
CA ILE A 229 -23.46 36.83 -21.90
C ILE A 229 -23.47 36.19 -23.28
#